data_AF-A0AAV7QZN5-F1
#
_entry.id   AF-A0AAV7QZN5-F1
#
_cell.length_a   1.000
_cell.length_b   1.000
_cell.length_c   1.000
_cell.angle_alpha   90.00
_cell.angle_beta   90.00
_cell.angle_gamma   90.00
#
_symmetry.space_group_name_H-M   'P 1'
#
loop_
_entity.id
_entity.type
_entity.pdbx_description
1 polymer ?
#
loop_
_entity_poly.entity_id
_entity_poly.type
_entity_poly.pdbx_seq_one_letter_code
_entity_poly.pdbx_strand_id
1 'polypeptide(L)'
;MPSSQRHIIRVLCCITTVSCSVCLLLTTTILVVVLCHKAGPMTEKNKDISEPLKNSFITSQDKDFHQHLMELLQARKTTVAHLQLAAWQNNPEKLMWNSDGILENIDYQAGLFMIKTSGFYFVYCHLHFKRNCSGESPDLTIGLRVNGEVKHETLHTCNLESSSEKGYTSQFLGVVFSLRTNDTVSVFTTWADFVDRDTMIRSNVFGIFTLH
;
A
#
# COMPACT_ATOMS: atom_id res chain seq x y z
N MET A 1 -40.89 37.37 31.25
CA MET A 1 -39.74 36.44 31.24
C MET A 1 -39.98 35.12 30.44
N PRO A 2 -40.32 35.11 29.13
CA PRO A 2 -40.44 33.84 28.36
C PRO A 2 -39.49 33.71 27.14
N SER A 3 -38.55 34.65 26.94
CA SER A 3 -37.62 34.64 25.79
C SER A 3 -36.35 33.83 26.07
N SER A 4 -35.77 33.96 27.27
CA SER A 4 -34.51 33.31 27.65
C SER A 4 -34.56 31.77 27.62
N GLN A 5 -35.66 31.16 28.09
CA GLN A 5 -35.81 29.70 28.08
C GLN A 5 -35.90 29.10 26.66
N ARG A 6 -36.47 29.82 25.69
CA ARG A 6 -36.57 29.32 24.30
C ARG A 6 -35.21 29.26 23.60
N HIS A 7 -34.29 30.15 23.95
CA HIS A 7 -32.92 30.12 23.40
C HIS A 7 -32.10 28.96 23.98
N ILE A 8 -32.22 28.70 25.28
CA ILE A 8 -31.52 27.59 25.94
C ILE A 8 -31.96 26.23 25.39
N ILE A 9 -33.27 26.03 25.18
CA ILE A 9 -33.81 24.78 24.60
C ILE A 9 -33.31 24.56 23.17
N ARG A 10 -33.27 25.62 22.33
CA ARG A 10 -32.76 25.52 20.95
C ARG A 10 -31.28 25.16 20.91
N VAL A 11 -30.46 25.76 21.77
CA VAL A 11 -29.03 25.47 21.85
C VAL A 11 -28.78 24.03 22.32
N LEU A 12 -29.52 23.55 23.33
CA LEU A 12 -29.45 22.16 23.79
C LEU A 12 -29.84 21.17 22.68
N CYS A 13 -30.92 21.44 21.94
CA CYS A 13 -31.33 20.61 20.80
C CYS A 13 -30.29 20.58 19.67
N CYS A 14 -29.62 21.70 19.38
CA CYS A 14 -28.56 21.73 18.37
C CYS A 14 -27.34 20.91 18.81
N ILE A 15 -26.91 21.05 20.07
CA ILE A 15 -25.76 20.31 20.60
C ILE A 15 -26.04 18.80 20.62
N THR A 16 -27.22 18.38 21.07
CA THR A 16 -27.58 16.95 21.08
C THR A 16 -27.68 16.37 19.68
N THR A 17 -28.24 17.13 18.73
CA THR A 17 -28.33 16.68 17.33
C THR A 17 -26.95 16.52 16.71
N VAL A 18 -26.07 17.52 16.86
CA VAL A 18 -24.70 17.47 16.34
C VAL A 18 -23.92 16.33 17.00
N SER A 19 -24.04 16.16 18.32
CA SER A 19 -23.39 15.07 19.04
C SER A 19 -23.88 13.70 18.56
N CYS A 20 -25.19 13.51 18.38
CA CYS A 20 -25.75 12.26 17.85
C CYS A 20 -25.28 11.99 16.43
N SER A 21 -25.25 13.00 15.55
CA SER A 21 -24.75 12.86 14.19
C SER A 21 -23.29 12.45 14.13
N VAL A 22 -22.43 13.08 14.95
CA VAL A 22 -21.01 12.72 15.03
C VAL A 22 -20.82 11.29 15.56
N CYS A 23 -21.56 10.90 16.60
CA CYS A 23 -21.51 9.54 17.13
C CYS A 23 -21.92 8.50 16.08
N LEU A 24 -22.98 8.76 15.31
CA LEU A 24 -23.42 7.84 14.23
C LEU A 24 -22.38 7.72 13.11
N LEU A 25 -21.71 8.81 12.74
CA LEU A 25 -20.65 8.77 11.72
C LEU A 25 -19.43 7.98 12.20
N LEU A 26 -19.06 8.12 13.48
CA LEU A 26 -17.94 7.36 14.06
C LEU A 26 -18.29 5.86 14.16
N THR A 27 -19.49 5.51 14.64
CA THR A 27 -19.87 4.10 14.77
C THR A 27 -20.00 3.40 13.42
N THR A 28 -20.56 4.05 12.41
CA THR A 28 -20.65 3.51 11.05
C THR A 28 -19.27 3.32 10.43
N THR A 29 -18.36 4.29 10.59
CA THR A 29 -16.98 4.17 10.11
C THR A 29 -16.24 3.01 10.77
N ILE A 30 -16.34 2.87 12.09
CA ILE A 30 -15.74 1.76 12.84
C ILE A 30 -16.35 0.42 12.41
N LEU A 31 -17.68 0.35 12.23
CA LEU A 31 -18.35 -0.87 11.80
C LEU A 31 -17.89 -1.32 10.41
N VAL A 32 -17.75 -0.38 9.46
CA VAL A 32 -17.24 -0.65 8.11
C VAL A 32 -15.79 -1.16 8.18
N VAL A 33 -14.92 -0.52 8.97
CA VAL A 33 -13.53 -0.98 9.15
C VAL A 33 -13.48 -2.38 9.75
N VAL A 34 -14.31 -2.67 10.76
CA VAL A 34 -14.40 -4.00 11.39
C VAL A 34 -14.94 -5.05 10.42
N LEU A 35 -15.97 -4.74 9.63
CA LEU A 35 -16.52 -5.67 8.64
C LEU A 35 -15.53 -5.94 7.49
N CYS A 36 -14.82 -4.92 7.03
CA CYS A 36 -13.74 -5.08 6.04
C CYS A 36 -12.58 -5.92 6.61
N HIS A 37 -12.23 -5.76 7.89
CA HIS A 37 -11.21 -6.59 8.53
C HIS A 37 -11.66 -8.03 8.81
N LYS A 38 -12.95 -8.25 9.13
CA LYS A 38 -13.49 -9.58 9.46
C LYS A 38 -13.85 -10.42 8.23
N ALA A 39 -13.86 -9.82 7.04
CA ALA A 39 -14.00 -10.51 5.75
C ALA A 39 -12.69 -11.15 5.24
N GLY A 40 -11.63 -11.23 6.07
CA GLY A 40 -10.49 -12.13 5.87
C GLY A 40 -10.86 -13.59 6.18
N PRO A 41 -10.18 -14.58 5.57
CA PRO A 41 -10.79 -15.80 5.07
C PRO A 41 -11.30 -16.73 6.17
N MET A 42 -12.57 -17.12 6.06
CA MET A 42 -13.17 -18.21 6.80
C MET A 42 -12.45 -19.51 6.45
N THR A 43 -11.80 -20.11 7.46
CA THR A 43 -11.43 -21.52 7.49
C THR A 43 -12.68 -22.38 7.33
N GLU A 44 -12.81 -23.07 6.21
CA GLU A 44 -13.71 -24.22 6.07
C GLU A 44 -12.85 -25.50 5.94
N LYS A 45 -13.13 -26.44 6.84
CA LYS A 45 -12.40 -27.69 7.01
C LYS A 45 -13.02 -28.77 6.10
N ASN A 46 -12.17 -29.42 5.31
CA ASN A 46 -12.28 -30.75 4.70
C ASN A 46 -13.43 -31.04 3.72
N LYS A 47 -13.08 -31.17 2.43
CA LYS A 47 -13.45 -32.36 1.65
C LYS A 47 -12.41 -32.68 0.58
N ASP A 48 -11.92 -33.91 0.67
CA ASP A 48 -10.95 -34.56 -0.19
C ASP A 48 -11.57 -34.81 -1.58
N ILE A 49 -11.09 -34.12 -2.63
CA ILE A 49 -11.23 -34.53 -4.04
C ILE A 49 -9.98 -34.07 -4.78
N SER A 50 -9.22 -35.05 -5.26
CA SER A 50 -8.12 -34.92 -6.20
C SER A 50 -8.56 -34.28 -7.53
N GLU A 51 -8.09 -33.07 -7.82
CA GLU A 51 -7.85 -32.52 -9.17
C GLU A 51 -7.08 -31.19 -9.06
N PRO A 52 -6.24 -30.82 -10.06
CA PRO A 52 -5.20 -29.81 -9.87
C PRO A 52 -5.80 -28.41 -9.74
N LEU A 53 -5.52 -27.76 -8.61
CA LEU A 53 -5.88 -26.38 -8.30
C LEU A 53 -5.19 -25.42 -9.28
N LYS A 54 -5.83 -25.22 -10.44
CA LYS A 54 -5.43 -24.30 -11.49
C LYS A 54 -6.23 -23.01 -11.31
N ASN A 55 -5.53 -21.93 -11.00
CA ASN A 55 -5.93 -20.54 -11.23
C ASN A 55 -7.26 -20.05 -10.59
N SER A 56 -7.27 -19.69 -9.30
CA SER A 56 -8.28 -18.73 -8.79
C SER A 56 -7.93 -18.10 -7.44
N PHE A 57 -6.92 -17.23 -7.39
CA PHE A 57 -6.82 -16.26 -6.28
C PHE A 57 -6.29 -14.90 -6.75
N ILE A 58 -6.87 -14.40 -7.85
CA ILE A 58 -7.01 -12.97 -8.09
C ILE A 58 -8.45 -12.81 -8.60
N THR A 59 -9.36 -12.48 -7.70
CA THR A 59 -10.74 -12.14 -8.08
C THR A 59 -10.70 -10.87 -8.96
N SER A 60 -11.55 -10.83 -9.99
CA SER A 60 -11.67 -9.69 -10.91
C SER A 60 -11.91 -8.36 -10.20
N GLN A 61 -12.52 -8.41 -9.01
CA GLN A 61 -12.87 -7.28 -8.16
C GLN A 61 -11.65 -6.44 -7.69
N ASP A 62 -10.47 -7.05 -7.49
CA ASP A 62 -9.28 -6.32 -7.02
C ASP A 62 -8.60 -5.53 -8.15
N LYS A 63 -8.64 -6.06 -9.39
CA LYS A 63 -8.19 -5.33 -10.58
C LYS A 63 -9.09 -4.11 -10.82
N ASP A 64 -10.39 -4.28 -10.60
CA ASP A 64 -11.37 -3.22 -10.75
C ASP A 64 -11.14 -2.10 -9.72
N PHE A 65 -10.85 -2.44 -8.46
CA PHE A 65 -10.61 -1.43 -7.42
C PHE A 65 -9.32 -0.64 -7.65
N HIS A 66 -8.20 -1.31 -7.95
CA HIS A 66 -6.93 -0.63 -8.17
C HIS A 66 -7.01 0.32 -9.38
N GLN A 67 -7.56 -0.18 -10.49
CA GLN A 67 -7.77 0.61 -11.69
C GLN A 67 -8.69 1.80 -11.41
N HIS A 68 -9.79 1.59 -10.69
CA HIS A 68 -10.72 2.64 -10.32
C HIS A 68 -10.10 3.70 -9.41
N LEU A 69 -9.30 3.29 -8.42
CA LEU A 69 -8.57 4.22 -7.56
C LEU A 69 -7.59 5.09 -8.36
N MET A 70 -6.87 4.49 -9.30
CA MET A 70 -5.96 5.23 -10.18
C MET A 70 -6.70 6.21 -11.07
N GLU A 71 -7.81 5.79 -11.69
CA GLU A 71 -8.67 6.66 -12.49
C GLU A 71 -9.21 7.85 -11.67
N LEU A 72 -9.63 7.61 -10.42
CA LEU A 72 -10.10 8.66 -9.52
C LEU A 72 -8.99 9.67 -9.18
N LEU A 73 -7.76 9.19 -8.94
CA LEU A 73 -6.61 10.05 -8.63
C LEU A 73 -6.18 10.88 -9.85
N GLN A 74 -6.18 10.27 -11.04
CA GLN A 74 -5.87 10.94 -12.30
C GLN A 74 -6.94 11.98 -12.67
N ALA A 75 -8.23 11.66 -12.50
CA ALA A 75 -9.33 12.58 -12.78
C ALA A 75 -9.25 13.88 -11.96
N ARG A 76 -8.65 13.83 -10.78
CA ARG A 76 -8.41 15.00 -9.92
C ARG A 76 -7.21 15.86 -10.34
N LYS A 77 -6.49 15.48 -11.41
CA LYS A 77 -5.26 16.13 -11.90
C LYS A 77 -4.20 16.27 -10.81
N THR A 78 -4.14 15.29 -9.91
CA THR A 78 -3.16 15.26 -8.82
C THR A 78 -1.82 14.75 -9.30
N THR A 79 -0.80 14.88 -8.45
CA THR A 79 0.41 14.09 -8.63
C THR A 79 0.08 12.64 -8.31
N VAL A 80 0.28 11.75 -9.27
CA VAL A 80 0.13 10.31 -9.08
C VAL A 80 1.16 9.55 -9.92
N ALA A 81 1.79 8.56 -9.33
CA ALA A 81 2.56 7.56 -10.03
C ALA A 81 2.28 6.16 -9.53
N HIS A 82 2.31 5.21 -10.46
CA HIS A 82 2.22 3.79 -10.18
C HIS A 82 3.06 3.04 -11.21
N LEU A 83 4.22 2.54 -10.78
CA LEU A 83 5.16 1.82 -11.62
C LEU A 83 5.29 0.37 -11.17
N GLN A 84 5.37 -0.53 -12.15
CA GLN A 84 5.65 -1.95 -11.93
C GLN A 84 7.16 -2.20 -11.98
N LEU A 85 7.62 -3.25 -11.32
CA LEU A 85 9.03 -3.64 -11.36
C LEU A 85 9.46 -3.95 -12.80
N ALA A 86 10.61 -3.43 -13.21
CA ALA A 86 11.18 -3.76 -14.49
C ALA A 86 11.69 -5.21 -14.50
N ALA A 87 11.53 -5.88 -15.65
CA ALA A 87 12.18 -7.16 -15.90
C ALA A 87 13.70 -7.04 -15.74
N TRP A 88 14.37 -8.17 -15.48
CA TRP A 88 15.79 -8.24 -15.14
C TRP A 88 16.68 -7.27 -15.95
N GLN A 89 17.41 -6.41 -15.23
CA GLN A 89 18.40 -5.50 -15.80
C GLN A 89 19.79 -5.84 -15.25
N ASN A 90 20.84 -5.36 -15.91
CA ASN A 90 22.26 -5.63 -15.62
C ASN A 90 22.76 -5.16 -14.23
N ASN A 91 21.88 -4.73 -13.33
CA ASN A 91 22.19 -4.36 -11.95
C ASN A 91 21.17 -4.99 -10.98
N PRO A 92 21.47 -6.16 -10.41
CA PRO A 92 20.53 -6.88 -9.55
C PRO A 92 20.35 -6.22 -8.17
N GLU A 93 21.33 -5.40 -7.74
CA GLU A 93 21.32 -4.73 -6.43
C GLU A 93 20.32 -3.59 -6.31
N LYS A 94 19.82 -3.06 -7.44
CA LYS A 94 18.88 -1.93 -7.45
C LYS A 94 17.51 -2.32 -8.01
N LEU A 95 16.47 -1.89 -7.30
CA LEU A 95 15.11 -1.96 -7.82
C LEU A 95 14.94 -0.88 -8.88
N MET A 96 14.61 -1.32 -10.09
CA MET A 96 14.30 -0.48 -11.23
C MET A 96 12.86 -0.72 -11.62
N TRP A 97 12.15 0.36 -11.92
CA TRP A 97 10.72 0.34 -12.23
C TRP A 97 10.51 0.68 -13.70
N ASN A 98 9.55 0.02 -14.34
CA ASN A 98 9.16 0.31 -15.70
C ASN A 98 8.45 1.67 -15.76
N SER A 99 8.95 2.59 -16.59
CA SER A 99 8.40 3.92 -16.80
C SER A 99 7.09 3.94 -17.58
N ASP A 100 6.70 2.83 -18.23
CA ASP A 100 5.44 2.73 -18.99
C ASP A 100 4.17 2.72 -18.10
N GLY A 101 4.33 2.83 -16.78
CA GLY A 101 3.24 2.92 -15.82
C GLY A 101 2.58 4.30 -15.80
N ILE A 102 1.84 4.58 -14.72
CA ILE A 102 1.19 5.88 -14.52
C ILE A 102 2.23 6.87 -14.01
N LEU A 103 2.34 8.03 -14.67
CA LEU A 103 3.20 9.15 -14.29
C LEU A 103 2.49 10.48 -14.62
N GLU A 104 1.77 11.03 -13.65
CA GLU A 104 1.06 12.30 -13.78
C GLU A 104 1.63 13.33 -12.79
N ASN A 105 2.03 14.50 -13.30
CA ASN A 105 2.62 15.60 -12.53
C ASN A 105 3.82 15.24 -11.64
N ILE A 106 4.55 14.19 -12.00
CA ILE A 106 5.77 13.73 -11.33
C ILE A 106 6.76 13.23 -12.38
N ASP A 107 8.06 13.42 -12.12
CA ASP A 107 9.09 12.84 -12.98
C ASP A 107 9.65 11.57 -12.37
N TYR A 108 10.11 10.66 -13.24
CA TYR A 108 10.77 9.44 -12.83
C TYR A 108 12.11 9.30 -13.57
N GLN A 109 13.20 9.10 -12.83
CA GLN A 109 14.52 8.86 -13.40
C GLN A 109 15.31 7.88 -12.53
N ALA A 110 15.85 6.82 -13.16
CA ALA A 110 16.78 5.88 -12.54
C ALA A 110 16.32 5.33 -11.17
N GLY A 111 15.03 4.98 -11.03
CA GLY A 111 14.47 4.44 -9.79
C GLY A 111 14.00 5.50 -8.77
N LEU A 112 14.04 6.79 -9.14
CA LEU A 112 13.67 7.91 -8.27
C LEU A 112 12.42 8.61 -8.80
N PHE A 113 11.45 8.84 -7.92
CA PHE A 113 10.41 9.83 -8.15
C PHE A 113 10.92 11.22 -7.77
N MET A 114 10.74 12.21 -8.64
CA MET A 114 11.14 13.60 -8.40
C MET A 114 9.90 14.48 -8.21
N ILE A 115 9.79 15.07 -7.03
CA ILE A 115 8.62 15.85 -6.63
C ILE A 115 8.61 17.22 -7.32
N LYS A 116 7.55 17.52 -8.08
CA LYS A 116 7.38 18.82 -8.74
C LYS A 116 6.77 19.89 -7.83
N THR A 117 5.86 19.47 -6.95
CA THR A 117 5.08 20.38 -6.10
C THR A 117 5.14 19.96 -4.65
N SER A 118 5.43 20.88 -3.74
CA SER A 118 5.41 20.60 -2.31
C SER A 118 4.02 20.18 -1.82
N GLY A 119 3.95 19.23 -0.88
CA GLY A 119 2.68 18.75 -0.34
C GLY A 119 2.82 17.51 0.53
N PHE A 120 1.68 16.94 0.93
CA PHE A 120 1.62 15.64 1.59
C PHE A 120 1.42 14.55 0.54
N TYR A 121 2.19 13.48 0.66
CA TYR A 121 2.20 12.39 -0.29
C TYR A 121 2.05 11.07 0.44
N PHE A 122 1.11 10.24 0.00
CA PHE A 122 1.11 8.84 0.37
C PHE A 122 2.03 8.10 -0.60
N VAL A 123 3.09 7.50 -0.07
CA VAL A 123 4.08 6.71 -0.81
C VAL A 123 3.95 5.26 -0.38
N TYR A 124 3.89 4.34 -1.34
CA TYR A 124 3.78 2.93 -1.04
C TYR A 124 4.61 2.06 -1.96
N CYS A 125 5.01 0.90 -1.46
CA CYS A 125 5.68 -0.14 -2.22
C CYS A 125 5.14 -1.50 -1.80
N HIS A 126 4.97 -2.39 -2.77
CA HIS A 126 4.66 -3.79 -2.55
C HIS A 126 5.69 -4.64 -3.29
N LEU A 127 6.33 -5.56 -2.57
CA LEU A 127 7.29 -6.49 -3.14
C LEU A 127 6.96 -7.92 -2.73
N HIS A 128 7.01 -8.82 -3.71
CA HIS A 128 7.03 -10.26 -3.53
C HIS A 128 8.48 -10.73 -3.49
N PHE A 129 8.78 -11.58 -2.53
CA PHE A 129 10.08 -12.20 -2.36
C PHE A 129 9.96 -13.71 -2.52
N LYS A 130 10.92 -14.28 -3.23
CA LYS A 130 11.12 -15.71 -3.40
C LYS A 130 12.43 -16.10 -2.74
N ARG A 131 12.36 -16.75 -1.59
CA ARG A 131 13.56 -17.17 -0.86
C ARG A 131 13.40 -18.52 -0.19
N ASN A 132 14.52 -19.16 0.06
CA ASN A 132 14.56 -20.26 1.03
C ASN A 132 14.76 -19.65 2.42
N CYS A 133 13.96 -20.08 3.41
CA CYS A 133 14.10 -19.65 4.81
C CYS A 133 14.93 -20.65 5.64
N SER A 134 15.69 -21.55 4.99
CA SER A 134 16.55 -22.51 5.69
C SER A 134 17.80 -21.85 6.30
N GLY A 135 18.23 -22.33 7.47
CA GLY A 135 19.43 -21.84 8.16
C GLY A 135 19.34 -20.40 8.66
N GLU A 136 20.47 -19.77 8.99
CA GLU A 136 20.53 -18.33 9.35
C GLU A 136 20.18 -17.48 8.13
N SER A 137 18.89 -17.25 7.98
CA SER A 137 18.31 -16.52 6.89
C SER A 137 18.28 -15.03 7.25
N PRO A 138 18.95 -14.14 6.48
CA PRO A 138 19.03 -12.73 6.83
C PRO A 138 17.66 -12.06 6.72
N ASP A 139 17.41 -11.04 7.54
CA ASP A 139 16.14 -10.31 7.55
C ASP A 139 15.88 -9.61 6.20
N LEU A 140 14.65 -9.73 5.70
CA LEU A 140 14.19 -8.98 4.53
C LEU A 140 13.72 -7.60 4.97
N THR A 141 14.40 -6.57 4.52
CA THR A 141 13.98 -5.19 4.74
C THR A 141 13.40 -4.61 3.45
N ILE A 142 12.29 -3.89 3.54
CA ILE A 142 11.88 -2.92 2.52
C ILE A 142 11.82 -1.56 3.17
N GLY A 143 12.29 -0.53 2.46
CA GLY A 143 12.27 0.81 3.01
C GLY A 143 12.15 1.89 1.96
N LEU A 144 11.70 3.06 2.42
CA LEU A 144 11.52 4.27 1.66
C LEU A 144 12.62 5.26 2.02
N ARG A 145 13.26 5.80 0.98
CA ARG A 145 14.26 6.86 1.10
C ARG A 145 13.70 8.15 0.55
N VAL A 146 13.95 9.24 1.27
CA VAL A 146 13.76 10.61 0.79
C VAL A 146 15.13 11.26 0.73
N ASN A 147 15.50 11.77 -0.45
CA ASN A 147 16.82 12.38 -0.70
C ASN A 147 18.00 11.45 -0.34
N GLY A 148 17.82 10.15 -0.60
CA GLY A 148 18.81 9.11 -0.30
C GLY A 148 18.84 8.63 1.16
N GLU A 149 18.16 9.32 2.07
CA GLU A 149 18.11 8.95 3.49
C GLU A 149 16.93 8.03 3.78
N VAL A 150 17.17 6.96 4.55
CA VAL A 150 16.10 6.06 5.02
C VAL A 150 15.18 6.83 5.96
N LYS A 151 13.90 6.92 5.61
CA LYS A 151 12.87 7.58 6.42
C LYS A 151 11.91 6.61 7.08
N HIS A 152 11.70 5.46 6.45
CA HIS A 152 10.83 4.44 6.98
C HIS A 152 11.21 3.08 6.40
N GLU A 153 11.13 2.03 7.19
CA GLU A 153 11.41 0.67 6.76
C GLU A 153 10.61 -0.33 7.58
N THR A 154 10.38 -1.50 7.00
CA THR A 154 9.83 -2.65 7.68
C THR A 154 10.74 -3.85 7.47
N LEU A 155 10.74 -4.74 8.45
CA LEU A 155 11.62 -5.89 8.53
C LEU A 155 10.78 -7.15 8.68
N HIS A 156 11.13 -8.16 7.90
CA HIS A 156 10.53 -9.48 7.96
C HIS A 156 11.61 -10.54 8.20
N THR A 157 11.53 -11.18 9.36
CA THR A 157 12.39 -12.29 9.76
C THR A 157 11.78 -13.61 9.30
N CYS A 158 12.54 -14.40 8.57
CA CYS A 158 12.19 -15.80 8.26
C CYS A 158 12.30 -16.64 9.53
N ASN A 159 11.24 -17.33 9.92
CA ASN A 159 11.30 -18.32 11.01
C ASN A 159 11.70 -19.70 10.47
N LEU A 160 12.66 -20.34 11.15
CA LEU A 160 13.34 -21.57 10.72
C LEU A 160 12.58 -22.88 10.93
N GLU A 161 11.42 -22.89 11.60
CA GLU A 161 11.00 -24.13 12.27
C GLU A 161 10.60 -25.31 11.36
N SER A 162 10.38 -25.13 10.06
CA SER A 162 10.06 -26.30 9.20
C SER A 162 10.09 -26.12 7.68
N SER A 163 10.62 -25.02 7.14
CA SER A 163 10.51 -24.77 5.69
C SER A 163 11.79 -25.14 4.93
N SER A 164 11.88 -26.38 4.44
CA SER A 164 12.82 -26.76 3.37
C SER A 164 12.30 -26.37 1.98
N GLU A 165 11.17 -25.67 1.89
CA GLU A 165 10.50 -25.30 0.65
C GLU A 165 10.79 -23.84 0.29
N LYS A 166 10.74 -23.53 -1.02
CA LYS A 166 10.83 -22.15 -1.51
C LYS A 166 9.65 -21.36 -0.94
N GLY A 167 9.94 -20.49 0.03
CA GLY A 167 8.96 -19.58 0.61
C GLY A 167 8.71 -18.42 -0.33
N TYR A 168 7.43 -18.15 -0.58
CA TYR A 168 6.98 -16.88 -1.13
C TYR A 168 6.45 -16.03 0.01
N THR A 169 6.94 -14.81 0.12
CA THR A 169 6.43 -13.82 1.08
C THR A 169 6.20 -12.51 0.35
N SER A 170 5.21 -11.74 0.78
CA SER A 170 4.96 -10.41 0.25
C SER A 170 5.04 -9.38 1.36
N GLN A 171 5.57 -8.21 1.04
CA GLN A 171 5.67 -7.10 1.97
C GLN A 171 5.09 -5.85 1.34
N PHE A 172 4.21 -5.19 2.08
CA PHE A 172 3.66 -3.89 1.74
C PHE A 172 4.18 -2.85 2.73
N LEU A 173 4.57 -1.69 2.21
CA LEU A 173 4.96 -0.52 2.98
C LEU A 173 4.19 0.68 2.45
N GLY A 174 3.60 1.49 3.33
CA GLY A 174 2.85 2.68 2.95
C GLY A 174 2.97 3.76 4.02
N VAL A 175 3.38 4.97 3.64
CA VAL A 175 3.68 6.06 4.57
C VAL A 175 3.27 7.41 3.97
N VAL A 176 2.83 8.33 4.82
CA VAL A 176 2.63 9.73 4.44
C VAL A 176 3.89 10.53 4.72
N PHE A 177 4.42 11.20 3.70
CA PHE A 177 5.52 12.15 3.82
C PHE A 177 5.07 13.57 3.51
N SER A 178 5.66 14.56 4.20
CA SER A 178 5.67 15.95 3.74
C SER A 178 6.89 16.14 2.84
N LEU A 179 6.66 16.34 1.55
CA LEU A 179 7.72 16.45 0.55
C LEU A 179 7.74 17.84 -0.06
N ARG A 180 8.93 18.31 -0.42
CA ARG A 180 9.18 19.60 -1.06
C ARG A 180 9.48 19.39 -2.54
N THR A 181 9.32 20.45 -3.34
CA THR A 181 9.81 20.47 -4.71
C THR A 181 11.29 20.07 -4.77
N ASN A 182 11.63 19.21 -5.73
CA ASN A 182 12.92 18.57 -5.95
C ASN A 182 13.32 17.49 -4.94
N ASP A 183 12.48 17.17 -3.94
CA ASP A 183 12.72 15.97 -3.16
C ASP A 183 12.67 14.75 -4.07
N THR A 184 13.51 13.77 -3.77
CA THR A 184 13.56 12.49 -4.45
C THR A 184 13.05 11.40 -3.53
N VAL A 185 12.24 10.48 -4.07
CA VAL A 185 11.70 9.34 -3.32
C VAL A 185 12.11 8.05 -4.02
N SER A 186 12.58 7.08 -3.25
CA SER A 186 12.98 5.77 -3.77
C SER A 186 12.72 4.65 -2.78
N VAL A 187 12.75 3.42 -3.29
CA VAL A 187 12.64 2.19 -2.50
C VAL A 187 14.01 1.54 -2.43
N PHE A 188 14.32 0.93 -1.30
CA PHE A 188 15.42 -0.01 -1.18
C PHE A 188 14.98 -1.29 -0.49
N THR A 189 15.78 -2.33 -0.68
CA THR A 189 15.67 -3.58 0.06
C THR A 189 17.06 -4.13 0.33
N THR A 190 17.24 -4.83 1.45
CA THR A 190 18.53 -5.48 1.80
C THR A 190 18.86 -6.65 0.88
N TRP A 191 17.86 -7.26 0.24
CA TRP A 191 18.02 -8.46 -0.60
C TRP A 191 17.21 -8.34 -1.89
N ALA A 192 17.64 -7.45 -2.79
CA ALA A 192 16.99 -7.22 -4.08
C ALA A 192 16.97 -8.47 -4.98
N ASP A 193 17.94 -9.37 -4.80
CA ASP A 193 18.04 -10.66 -5.49
C ASP A 193 16.92 -11.63 -5.12
N PHE A 194 16.31 -11.46 -3.94
CA PHE A 194 15.18 -12.27 -3.52
C PHE A 194 13.85 -11.72 -4.01
N VAL A 195 13.80 -10.53 -4.62
CA VAL A 195 12.56 -10.02 -5.20
C VAL A 195 12.17 -10.89 -6.38
N ASP A 196 10.91 -11.33 -6.40
CA ASP A 196 10.38 -12.16 -7.46
C ASP A 196 10.27 -11.37 -8.77
N ARG A 197 11.17 -11.67 -9.70
CA ARG A 197 11.23 -11.04 -11.03
C ARG A 197 10.78 -11.97 -12.15
N ASP A 198 10.19 -13.12 -11.82
CA ASP A 198 9.77 -14.13 -12.80
C ASP A 198 8.28 -14.39 -12.76
N THR A 199 7.72 -14.61 -11.56
CA THR A 199 6.35 -15.12 -11.41
C THR A 199 5.34 -14.02 -11.13
N MET A 200 5.64 -13.06 -10.26
CA MET A 200 4.72 -11.99 -9.83
C MET A 200 5.22 -10.58 -10.16
N ILE A 201 5.93 -10.43 -11.28
CA ILE A 201 6.55 -9.15 -11.71
C ILE A 201 5.57 -7.97 -11.65
N ARG A 202 4.35 -8.17 -12.15
CA ARG A 202 3.32 -7.13 -12.23
C ARG A 202 2.73 -6.74 -10.88
N SER A 203 2.89 -7.57 -9.86
CA SER A 203 2.40 -7.31 -8.50
C SER A 203 3.45 -6.61 -7.63
N ASN A 204 4.71 -6.55 -8.09
CA ASN A 204 5.74 -5.71 -7.51
C ASN A 204 5.56 -4.28 -8.01
N VAL A 205 5.20 -3.38 -7.11
CA VAL A 205 4.82 -2.01 -7.48
C VAL A 205 5.41 -0.97 -6.55
N PHE A 206 5.64 0.21 -7.10
CA PHE A 206 6.02 1.41 -6.36
C PHE A 206 5.14 2.56 -6.83
N GLY A 207 4.50 3.24 -5.89
CA GLY A 207 3.58 4.32 -6.21
C GLY A 207 3.57 5.43 -5.19
N ILE A 208 3.02 6.55 -5.62
CA ILE A 208 2.93 7.79 -4.86
C ILE A 208 1.72 8.58 -5.35
N PHE A 209 1.00 9.24 -4.45
CA PHE A 209 0.01 10.24 -4.82
C PHE A 209 -0.12 11.34 -3.77
N THR A 210 -0.55 12.53 -4.20
CA THR A 210 -0.78 13.66 -3.28
C THR A 210 -2.05 13.45 -2.46
N LEU A 211 -1.98 13.77 -1.17
CA LEU A 211 -3.13 13.95 -0.28
C LEU A 211 -3.47 15.44 -0.26
N HIS A 212 -4.64 15.80 -0.79
CA HIS A 212 -5.15 17.17 -0.77
C HIS A 212 -5.44 17.67 0.64
#